data_AF-A0AAD9Y5J7-F1
#
_entry.id   AF-A0AAD9Y5J7-F1
#
_cell.length_a   1.000
_cell.length_b   1.000
_cell.length_c   1.000
_cell.angle_alpha   90.00
_cell.angle_beta   90.00
_cell.angle_gamma   90.00
#
_symmetry.space_group_name_H-M   'P 1'
#
loop_
_entity.id
_entity.type
_entity.pdbx_description
1 polymer ?
#
loop_
_entity_poly.entity_id
_entity_poly.type
_entity_poly.pdbx_seq_one_letter_code
_entity_poly.pdbx_strand_id
1 'polypeptide(L)'
;MMQSKESGSYTRPLAERVDEAEEDLQSLESNPRLWEYRDGKRKIWMYATAAAILIVTNFISARIGAHFASGANLDGACAEHTTQWSPLLKDVDVKYDWKEFNGSFLQEDVYRKQGSPEVDAAWEALGIDYRAGVISIEDGLKSGMDMSFVQRSEKYGAGFFVNVEGMHHLHCLNLVRKALYYNYDYYKEMGTHAFANDDNIVKLHVSHCLDAVRQVLMCNVDTGVLGQVWANNPPAPFPDFHTKHKCKNYEAIRQWSEKLQAPPVDQLPGDYTTPPQPSDIIPQTP
;
A
#
# COMPACT_ATOMS: atom_id res chain seq x y z
N MET A 1 -82.94 61.03 -64.59
CA MET A 1 -82.39 61.52 -63.30
C MET A 1 -82.56 60.41 -62.28
N MET A 2 -81.48 59.71 -61.92
CA MET A 2 -80.67 59.88 -60.67
C MET A 2 -81.29 59.13 -59.47
N GLN A 3 -80.67 57.99 -59.07
CA GLN A 3 -79.91 57.73 -57.82
C GLN A 3 -80.84 57.36 -56.63
N SER A 4 -80.57 56.38 -55.76
CA SER A 4 -79.34 56.06 -55.00
C SER A 4 -79.40 54.64 -54.38
N LYS A 5 -78.23 54.08 -54.04
CA LYS A 5 -77.97 52.87 -53.23
C LYS A 5 -78.51 52.97 -51.80
N GLU A 6 -78.76 51.83 -51.16
CA GLU A 6 -78.53 51.64 -49.72
C GLU A 6 -78.08 50.21 -49.37
N SER A 7 -77.12 50.12 -48.45
CA SER A 7 -76.53 48.89 -47.89
C SER A 7 -77.11 48.60 -46.50
N GLY A 8 -77.58 47.39 -46.25
CA GLY A 8 -78.02 46.95 -44.92
C GLY A 8 -76.98 46.07 -44.23
N SER A 9 -76.34 46.58 -43.18
CA SER A 9 -75.56 45.82 -42.22
C SER A 9 -76.50 45.30 -41.13
N TYR A 10 -76.62 43.97 -40.97
CA TYR A 10 -77.32 43.36 -39.84
C TYR A 10 -76.30 42.75 -38.88
N THR A 11 -76.21 43.32 -37.68
CA THR A 11 -75.48 42.74 -36.55
C THR A 11 -76.44 41.87 -35.74
N ARG A 12 -76.06 40.61 -35.50
CA ARG A 12 -76.83 39.67 -34.65
C ARG A 12 -76.89 40.12 -33.17
N PRO A 13 -77.97 39.79 -32.43
CA PRO A 13 -78.14 40.17 -31.02
C PRO A 13 -77.04 39.59 -30.12
N LEU A 14 -76.75 40.29 -29.01
CA LEU A 14 -75.71 39.92 -28.04
C LEU A 14 -76.03 38.64 -27.25
N ALA A 15 -77.32 38.32 -27.02
CA ALA A 15 -77.73 37.16 -26.22
C ALA A 15 -77.43 35.81 -26.91
N GLU A 16 -77.71 35.68 -28.21
CA GLU A 16 -77.33 34.49 -29.01
C GLU A 16 -75.81 34.26 -29.03
N ARG A 17 -75.02 35.33 -28.92
CA ARG A 17 -73.56 35.25 -28.88
C ARG A 17 -73.01 34.80 -27.53
N VAL A 18 -73.80 34.95 -26.46
CA VAL A 18 -73.47 34.47 -25.11
C VAL A 18 -73.85 32.99 -25.00
N ASP A 19 -74.99 32.59 -25.54
CA ASP A 19 -75.44 31.20 -25.54
C ASP A 19 -74.52 30.29 -26.39
N GLU A 20 -74.11 30.73 -27.60
CA GLU A 20 -73.11 30.01 -28.42
C GLU A 20 -71.75 29.92 -27.69
N ALA A 21 -71.37 30.95 -26.93
CA ALA A 21 -70.11 30.94 -26.18
C ALA A 21 -70.15 30.01 -24.96
N GLU A 22 -71.29 29.90 -24.28
CA GLU A 22 -71.50 28.94 -23.17
C GLU A 22 -71.60 27.50 -23.68
N GLU A 23 -72.28 27.25 -24.80
CA GLU A 23 -72.31 25.94 -25.45
C GLU A 23 -70.93 25.52 -25.98
N ASP A 24 -70.17 26.44 -26.58
CA ASP A 24 -68.80 26.18 -27.01
C ASP A 24 -67.88 25.87 -25.83
N LEU A 25 -68.02 26.58 -24.70
CA LEU A 25 -67.29 26.31 -23.45
C LEU A 25 -67.66 24.93 -22.86
N GLN A 26 -68.94 24.58 -22.85
CA GLN A 26 -69.39 23.25 -22.39
C GLN A 26 -68.96 22.13 -23.34
N SER A 27 -68.89 22.38 -24.66
CA SER A 27 -68.37 21.43 -25.65
C SER A 27 -66.87 21.18 -25.49
N LEU A 28 -66.12 22.21 -25.09
CA LEU A 28 -64.70 22.13 -24.77
C LEU A 28 -64.45 21.38 -23.46
N GLU A 29 -65.28 21.58 -22.43
CA GLU A 29 -65.18 20.84 -21.16
C GLU A 29 -65.61 19.37 -21.28
N SER A 30 -66.58 19.06 -22.15
CA SER A 30 -67.06 17.69 -22.40
C SER A 30 -66.22 16.93 -23.44
N ASN A 31 -65.23 17.56 -24.06
CA ASN A 31 -64.44 16.95 -25.14
C ASN A 31 -63.52 15.82 -24.62
N PRO A 32 -63.74 14.56 -25.03
CA PRO A 32 -62.98 13.45 -24.48
C PRO A 32 -61.47 13.54 -24.77
N ARG A 33 -61.12 14.23 -25.86
CA ARG A 33 -59.73 14.38 -26.31
C ARG A 33 -58.91 15.31 -25.41
N LEU A 34 -59.53 16.25 -24.70
CA LEU A 34 -58.84 17.18 -23.81
C LEU A 34 -58.44 16.53 -22.49
N TRP A 35 -59.25 15.62 -21.95
CA TRP A 35 -58.89 14.86 -20.74
C TRP A 35 -57.80 13.81 -21.03
N GLU A 36 -57.87 13.11 -22.16
CA GLU A 36 -56.80 12.19 -22.60
C GLU A 36 -55.47 12.93 -22.80
N TYR A 37 -55.52 14.13 -23.38
CA TYR A 37 -54.35 14.97 -23.59
C TYR A 37 -53.75 15.53 -22.28
N ARG A 38 -54.59 15.93 -21.30
CA ARG A 38 -54.15 16.34 -19.96
C ARG A 38 -53.54 15.17 -19.17
N ASP A 39 -54.15 13.99 -19.23
CA ASP A 39 -53.65 12.80 -18.53
C ASP A 39 -52.36 12.26 -19.15
N GLY A 40 -52.24 12.32 -20.49
CA GLY A 40 -51.00 12.06 -21.22
C GLY A 40 -49.87 13.02 -20.85
N LYS A 41 -50.13 14.34 -20.77
CA LYS A 41 -49.14 15.32 -20.29
C LYS A 41 -48.71 15.08 -18.85
N ARG A 42 -49.64 14.71 -17.96
CA ARG A 42 -49.35 14.38 -16.56
C ARG A 42 -48.47 13.13 -16.44
N LYS A 43 -48.75 12.09 -17.22
CA LYS A 43 -47.91 10.88 -17.30
C LYS A 43 -46.50 11.21 -17.83
N ILE A 44 -46.39 12.00 -18.89
CA ILE A 44 -45.09 12.46 -19.44
C ILE A 44 -44.30 13.24 -18.39
N TRP A 45 -44.91 14.20 -17.69
CA TRP A 45 -44.24 14.96 -16.62
C TRP A 45 -43.81 14.06 -15.46
N MET A 46 -44.63 13.10 -15.07
CA MET A 46 -44.29 12.13 -14.03
C MET A 46 -43.10 11.25 -14.44
N TYR A 47 -43.08 10.71 -15.66
CA TYR A 47 -41.94 9.95 -16.18
C TYR A 47 -40.69 10.82 -16.33
N ALA A 48 -40.81 12.07 -16.81
CA ALA A 48 -39.70 13.00 -16.92
C ALA A 48 -39.12 13.37 -15.54
N THR A 49 -39.97 13.56 -14.54
CA THR A 49 -39.54 13.83 -13.16
C THR A 49 -38.88 12.61 -12.54
N ALA A 50 -39.43 11.42 -12.72
CA ALA A 50 -38.82 10.17 -12.26
C ALA A 50 -37.46 9.92 -12.94
N ALA A 51 -37.36 10.15 -14.25
CA ALA A 51 -36.11 10.06 -15.00
C ALA A 51 -35.09 11.10 -14.51
N ALA A 52 -35.51 12.35 -14.26
CA ALA A 52 -34.65 13.39 -13.71
C ALA A 52 -34.13 13.03 -12.31
N ILE A 53 -34.99 12.50 -11.44
CA ILE A 53 -34.59 12.00 -10.11
C ILE A 53 -33.55 10.89 -10.26
N LEU A 54 -33.80 9.90 -11.13
CA LEU A 54 -32.83 8.82 -11.37
C LEU A 54 -31.51 9.33 -11.92
N ILE A 55 -31.52 10.28 -12.86
CA ILE A 55 -30.29 10.86 -13.41
C ILE A 55 -29.52 11.59 -12.31
N VAL A 56 -30.20 12.41 -11.51
CA VAL A 56 -29.59 13.17 -10.42
C VAL A 56 -29.02 12.24 -9.35
N THR A 57 -29.76 11.21 -8.94
CA THR A 57 -29.27 10.25 -7.94
C THR A 57 -28.08 9.44 -8.47
N ASN A 58 -28.10 9.00 -9.73
CA ASN A 58 -26.94 8.36 -10.35
C ASN A 58 -25.73 9.29 -10.43
N PHE A 59 -25.94 10.57 -10.76
CA PHE A 59 -24.85 11.54 -10.84
C PHE A 59 -24.26 11.83 -9.46
N ILE A 60 -25.09 12.00 -8.43
CA ILE A 60 -24.65 12.17 -7.04
C ILE A 60 -23.89 10.94 -6.57
N SER A 61 -24.44 9.73 -6.76
CA SER A 61 -23.78 8.48 -6.40
C SER A 61 -22.44 8.29 -7.11
N ALA A 62 -22.37 8.61 -8.41
CA ALA A 62 -21.12 8.56 -9.18
C ALA A 62 -20.09 9.57 -8.66
N ARG A 63 -20.52 10.79 -8.29
CA ARG A 63 -19.63 11.80 -7.70
C ARG A 63 -19.10 11.38 -6.34
N ILE A 64 -19.96 10.83 -5.47
CA ILE A 64 -19.57 10.31 -4.16
C ILE A 64 -18.61 9.12 -4.33
N GLY A 65 -18.94 8.16 -5.20
CA GLY A 65 -18.09 7.02 -5.50
C GLY A 65 -16.72 7.43 -6.06
N ALA A 66 -16.69 8.38 -6.99
CA ALA A 66 -15.43 8.93 -7.53
C ALA A 66 -14.61 9.67 -6.46
N HIS A 67 -15.26 10.38 -5.54
CA HIS A 67 -14.57 11.06 -4.44
C HIS A 67 -13.89 10.07 -3.48
N PHE A 68 -14.60 9.00 -3.09
CA PHE A 68 -14.01 7.94 -2.26
C PHE A 68 -12.93 7.14 -2.99
N ALA A 69 -13.11 6.85 -4.28
CA ALA A 69 -12.13 6.13 -5.08
C ALA A 69 -10.85 6.95 -5.34
N SER A 70 -10.98 8.27 -5.56
CA SER A 70 -9.83 9.15 -5.80
C SER A 70 -9.04 9.50 -4.54
N GLY A 71 -9.66 9.40 -3.36
CA GLY A 71 -9.01 9.64 -2.06
C GLY A 71 -8.44 8.38 -1.38
N ALA A 72 -8.59 7.19 -1.98
CA ALA A 72 -8.15 5.95 -1.36
C ALA A 72 -6.62 5.80 -1.42
N ASN A 73 -5.95 5.88 -0.27
CA ASN A 73 -4.53 5.52 -0.14
C ASN A 73 -4.39 3.99 -0.16
N LEU A 74 -4.40 3.41 -1.36
CA LEU A 74 -4.26 1.96 -1.54
C LEU A 74 -2.93 1.44 -0.98
N ASP A 75 -1.85 2.20 -1.12
CA ASP A 75 -0.54 1.78 -0.63
C ASP A 75 -0.52 1.70 0.90
N GLY A 76 -1.05 2.71 1.60
CA GLY A 76 -1.22 2.67 3.06
C GLY A 76 -2.13 1.54 3.52
N ALA A 77 -3.30 1.38 2.88
CA ALA A 77 -4.22 0.29 3.21
C ALA A 77 -3.60 -1.10 2.98
N CYS A 78 -2.83 -1.28 1.90
CA CYS A 78 -2.09 -2.52 1.65
C CYS A 78 -0.99 -2.73 2.69
N ALA A 79 -0.25 -1.69 3.08
CA ALA A 79 0.81 -1.80 4.08
C ALA A 79 0.27 -2.21 5.45
N GLU A 80 -0.86 -1.64 5.87
CA GLU A 80 -1.55 -1.98 7.12
C GLU A 80 -2.19 -3.38 7.06
N HIS A 81 -2.72 -3.79 5.92
CA HIS A 81 -3.44 -5.06 5.80
C HIS A 81 -2.52 -6.28 5.62
N THR A 82 -1.32 -6.08 5.07
CA THR A 82 -0.41 -7.18 4.68
C THR A 82 0.80 -7.34 5.59
N THR A 83 0.89 -6.57 6.68
CA THR A 83 2.05 -6.62 7.58
C THR A 83 1.61 -6.45 9.03
N GLN A 84 2.36 -7.06 9.96
CA GLN A 84 2.18 -6.83 11.39
C GLN A 84 2.37 -5.35 11.73
N TRP A 85 1.58 -4.84 12.68
CA TRP A 85 1.67 -3.45 13.10
C TRP A 85 3.06 -3.11 13.67
N SER A 86 3.60 -1.95 13.27
CA SER A 86 4.81 -1.37 13.85
C SER A 86 4.79 0.16 13.71
N PRO A 87 5.60 0.89 14.50
CA PRO A 87 5.73 2.35 14.39
C PRO A 87 6.13 2.83 13.00
N LEU A 88 6.82 1.99 12.23
CA LEU A 88 7.17 2.28 10.85
C LEU A 88 5.94 2.57 10.00
N LEU A 89 4.83 1.84 10.18
CA LEU A 89 3.59 2.06 9.42
C LEU A 89 2.94 3.42 9.73
N LYS A 90 3.23 3.99 10.90
CA LYS A 90 2.77 5.31 11.31
C LYS A 90 3.71 6.42 10.83
N ASP A 91 5.02 6.19 10.90
CA ASP A 91 6.04 7.21 10.69
C ASP A 91 6.53 7.30 9.23
N VAL A 92 6.32 6.24 8.44
CA VAL A 92 6.75 6.15 7.05
C VAL A 92 5.55 6.01 6.13
N ASP A 93 5.47 6.88 5.13
CA ASP A 93 4.54 6.75 4.01
C ASP A 93 5.01 5.59 3.11
N VAL A 94 4.55 4.37 3.44
CA VAL A 94 4.90 3.15 2.69
C VAL A 94 4.24 3.20 1.33
N LYS A 95 5.07 3.14 0.29
CA LYS A 95 4.65 3.15 -1.12
C LYS A 95 5.10 1.90 -1.83
N TYR A 96 4.36 1.53 -2.87
CA TYR A 96 4.64 0.35 -3.67
C TYR A 96 4.94 0.73 -5.12
N ASP A 97 6.18 0.55 -5.54
CA ASP A 97 6.63 0.86 -6.89
C ASP A 97 7.07 -0.39 -7.65
N TRP A 98 6.90 -0.37 -8.97
CA TRP A 98 7.46 -1.39 -9.84
C TRP A 98 8.99 -1.26 -9.88
N LYS A 99 9.68 -2.37 -9.63
CA LYS A 99 11.13 -2.54 -9.74
C LYS A 99 11.43 -3.68 -10.68
N GLU A 100 12.36 -3.46 -11.60
CA GLU A 100 12.88 -4.51 -12.45
C GLU A 100 14.13 -5.08 -11.79
N PHE A 101 14.16 -6.39 -11.60
CA PHE A 101 15.33 -7.06 -11.03
C PHE A 101 16.41 -7.20 -12.09
N ASN A 102 17.66 -6.96 -11.70
CA ASN A 102 18.80 -7.30 -12.55
C ASN A 102 19.02 -8.82 -12.55
N GLY A 103 18.43 -9.48 -13.55
CA GLY A 103 18.51 -10.93 -13.75
C GLY A 103 19.72 -11.41 -14.55
N SER A 104 20.73 -10.55 -14.78
CA SER A 104 21.85 -10.89 -15.66
C SER A 104 22.63 -12.09 -15.12
N PHE A 105 22.52 -13.26 -15.76
CA PHE A 105 23.03 -14.50 -15.15
C PHE A 105 24.57 -14.54 -15.04
N LEU A 106 25.30 -14.21 -16.12
CA LEU A 106 26.77 -14.29 -16.15
C LEU A 106 27.48 -13.00 -15.72
N GLN A 107 26.76 -11.87 -15.71
CA GLN A 107 27.32 -10.59 -15.31
C GLN A 107 27.04 -10.34 -13.84
N GLU A 108 28.10 -10.21 -13.06
CA GLU A 108 28.00 -9.89 -11.64
C GLU A 108 27.86 -8.38 -11.44
N ASP A 109 27.02 -8.01 -10.48
CA ASP A 109 27.04 -6.69 -9.86
C ASP A 109 27.88 -6.72 -8.57
N VAL A 110 28.00 -5.58 -7.90
CA VAL A 110 28.78 -5.46 -6.66
C VAL A 110 28.32 -6.43 -5.57
N TYR A 111 27.04 -6.78 -5.49
CA TYR A 111 26.51 -7.63 -4.43
C TYR A 111 26.85 -9.11 -4.61
N ARG A 112 27.27 -9.50 -5.83
CA ARG A 112 27.58 -10.88 -6.24
C ARG A 112 29.07 -11.21 -6.31
N LYS A 113 29.93 -10.20 -6.32
CA LYS A 113 31.38 -10.38 -6.35
C LYS A 113 31.88 -11.11 -5.09
N GLN A 114 33.07 -11.70 -5.21
CA GLN A 114 33.81 -12.26 -4.07
C GLN A 114 34.08 -11.20 -2.99
N GLY A 115 34.17 -11.63 -1.74
CA GLY A 115 34.39 -10.77 -0.58
C GLY A 115 35.57 -9.82 -0.75
N SER A 116 35.32 -8.53 -0.51
CA SER A 116 36.29 -7.45 -0.59
C SER A 116 35.72 -6.20 0.10
N PRO A 117 36.55 -5.19 0.43
CA PRO A 117 36.07 -3.97 1.07
C PRO A 117 35.00 -3.21 0.24
N GLU A 118 35.08 -3.23 -1.10
CA GLU A 118 34.06 -2.63 -1.97
C GLU A 118 32.70 -3.33 -1.80
N VAL A 119 32.72 -4.66 -1.75
CA VAL A 119 31.51 -5.48 -1.58
C VAL A 119 30.93 -5.27 -0.19
N ASP A 120 31.77 -5.28 0.85
CA ASP A 120 31.31 -5.07 2.22
C ASP A 120 30.70 -3.67 2.40
N ALA A 121 31.30 -2.62 1.84
CA ALA A 121 30.73 -1.27 1.86
C ALA A 121 29.37 -1.20 1.13
N ALA A 122 29.22 -1.89 -0.01
CA ALA A 122 27.95 -1.95 -0.72
C ALA A 122 26.86 -2.64 0.10
N TRP A 123 27.20 -3.75 0.77
CA TRP A 123 26.27 -4.46 1.65
C TRP A 123 25.94 -3.64 2.92
N GLU A 124 26.92 -3.01 3.55
CA GLU A 124 26.74 -2.13 4.71
C GLU A 124 25.80 -0.95 4.42
N ALA A 125 25.87 -0.39 3.21
CA ALA A 125 24.98 0.68 2.75
C ALA A 125 23.50 0.26 2.70
N LEU A 126 23.20 -1.05 2.73
CA LEU A 126 21.84 -1.60 2.85
C LEU A 126 21.33 -1.62 4.32
N GLY A 127 22.07 -1.06 5.28
CA GLY A 127 21.64 -0.99 6.67
C GLY A 127 21.68 -2.33 7.42
N ILE A 128 22.47 -3.28 6.92
CA ILE A 128 22.60 -4.63 7.51
C ILE A 128 23.27 -4.67 8.88
N ASP A 129 23.99 -3.62 9.26
CA ASP A 129 24.70 -3.52 10.54
C ASP A 129 24.15 -2.38 11.41
N TYR A 130 22.88 -2.03 11.21
CA TYR A 130 22.19 -1.09 12.09
C TYR A 130 21.97 -1.67 13.48
N ARG A 131 22.31 -0.87 14.49
CA ARG A 131 22.11 -1.18 15.90
C ARG A 131 20.62 -1.25 16.22
N ALA A 132 20.29 -1.88 17.34
CA ALA A 132 18.95 -1.79 17.90
C ALA A 132 18.60 -0.32 18.16
N GLY A 133 17.39 0.07 17.80
CA GLY A 133 16.77 1.33 18.16
C GLY A 133 15.92 1.21 19.41
N VAL A 134 15.26 2.30 19.81
CA VAL A 134 14.30 2.29 20.92
C VAL A 134 12.95 2.83 20.46
N ILE A 135 11.89 2.05 20.66
CA ILE A 135 10.51 2.47 20.45
C ILE A 135 9.79 2.67 21.78
N SER A 136 8.68 3.41 21.80
CA SER A 136 7.91 3.61 23.02
C SER A 136 7.34 2.29 23.57
N ILE A 137 7.03 2.25 24.86
CA ILE A 137 6.39 1.07 25.48
C ILE A 137 5.03 0.79 24.80
N GLU A 138 4.23 1.84 24.56
CA GLU A 138 2.94 1.71 23.88
C GLU A 138 3.09 1.08 22.49
N ASP A 139 4.06 1.55 21.72
CA ASP A 139 4.35 1.02 20.40
C ASP A 139 4.83 -0.44 20.47
N GLY A 140 5.76 -0.78 21.35
CA GLY A 140 6.22 -2.18 21.47
C GLY A 140 5.09 -3.15 21.84
N LEU A 141 4.21 -2.76 22.76
CA LEU A 141 3.03 -3.56 23.12
C LEU A 141 2.08 -3.74 21.93
N LYS A 142 1.83 -2.69 21.14
CA LYS A 142 1.01 -2.80 19.91
C LYS A 142 1.68 -3.66 18.84
N SER A 143 3.00 -3.71 18.80
CA SER A 143 3.77 -4.59 17.93
C SER A 143 3.80 -6.04 18.39
N GLY A 144 3.21 -6.36 19.56
CA GLY A 144 3.12 -7.73 20.09
C GLY A 144 4.26 -8.11 21.03
N MET A 145 5.04 -7.15 21.50
CA MET A 145 6.00 -7.36 22.59
C MET A 145 5.27 -7.36 23.95
N ASP A 146 5.95 -7.88 24.97
CA ASP A 146 5.50 -7.77 26.36
C ASP A 146 6.63 -7.25 27.27
N MET A 147 6.33 -7.06 28.55
CA MET A 147 7.26 -6.47 29.51
C MET A 147 8.44 -7.36 29.91
N SER A 148 8.52 -8.61 29.43
CA SER A 148 9.71 -9.46 29.59
C SER A 148 10.81 -9.09 28.59
N PHE A 149 10.48 -8.35 27.53
CA PHE A 149 11.45 -7.88 26.55
C PHE A 149 12.36 -6.79 27.14
N VAL A 150 13.59 -6.72 26.63
CA VAL A 150 14.61 -5.78 27.08
C VAL A 150 14.14 -4.34 26.89
N GLN A 151 14.19 -3.57 27.97
CA GLN A 151 13.74 -2.18 28.01
C GLN A 151 14.86 -1.23 28.38
N ARG A 152 14.78 -0.01 27.84
CA ARG A 152 15.53 1.14 28.32
C ARG A 152 14.95 1.59 29.66
N SER A 153 15.80 1.97 30.60
CA SER A 153 15.35 2.41 31.93
C SER A 153 14.55 3.72 31.86
N GLU A 154 13.64 3.91 32.83
CA GLU A 154 12.76 5.10 32.87
C GLU A 154 13.53 6.42 32.91
N LYS A 155 14.71 6.42 33.55
CA LYS A 155 15.63 7.57 33.63
C LYS A 155 16.01 8.12 32.26
N TYR A 156 16.05 7.27 31.23
CA TYR A 156 16.40 7.66 29.86
C TYR A 156 15.20 7.69 28.91
N GLY A 157 13.98 7.69 29.45
CA GLY A 157 12.73 7.87 28.70
C GLY A 157 11.96 6.59 28.39
N ALA A 158 12.32 5.46 29.00
CA ALA A 158 11.70 4.13 28.81
C ALA A 158 11.61 3.68 27.33
N GLY A 159 11.19 2.44 27.09
CA GLY A 159 10.95 1.92 25.73
C GLY A 159 11.63 0.59 25.46
N PHE A 160 11.21 -0.07 24.39
CA PHE A 160 11.73 -1.37 23.98
C PHE A 160 12.88 -1.22 23.00
N PHE A 161 13.91 -2.04 23.15
CA PHE A 161 14.94 -2.17 22.14
C PHE A 161 14.43 -3.04 20.98
N VAL A 162 14.58 -2.54 19.75
CA VAL A 162 14.09 -3.23 18.55
C VAL A 162 15.06 -3.11 17.40
N ASN A 163 15.13 -4.15 16.57
CA ASN A 163 15.66 -4.07 15.23
C ASN A 163 14.51 -4.09 14.23
N VAL A 164 14.71 -3.44 13.08
CA VAL A 164 13.74 -3.53 11.98
C VAL A 164 13.96 -4.86 11.27
N GLU A 165 12.97 -5.75 11.30
CA GLU A 165 13.02 -7.10 10.73
C GLU A 165 13.59 -7.13 9.30
N GLY A 166 13.19 -6.20 8.43
CA GLY A 166 13.72 -6.12 7.06
C GLY A 166 15.25 -5.92 6.99
N MET A 167 15.82 -5.14 7.91
CA MET A 167 17.28 -4.96 8.01
C MET A 167 17.95 -6.22 8.57
N HIS A 168 17.32 -6.86 9.56
CA HIS A 168 17.80 -8.12 10.13
C HIS A 168 17.79 -9.26 9.09
N HIS A 169 16.77 -9.35 8.23
CA HIS A 169 16.76 -10.33 7.13
C HIS A 169 17.91 -10.11 6.13
N LEU A 170 18.24 -8.86 5.81
CA LEU A 170 19.39 -8.55 4.95
C LEU A 170 20.73 -8.83 5.65
N HIS A 171 20.82 -8.60 6.97
CA HIS A 171 21.95 -9.03 7.80
C HIS A 171 22.16 -10.55 7.70
N CYS A 172 21.08 -11.33 7.91
CA CYS A 172 21.10 -12.79 7.80
C CYS A 172 21.55 -13.24 6.40
N LEU A 173 21.02 -12.62 5.34
CA LEU A 173 21.44 -12.91 3.97
C LEU A 173 22.93 -12.59 3.74
N ASN A 174 23.42 -11.48 4.28
CA ASN A 174 24.84 -11.12 4.19
C ASN A 174 25.72 -12.13 4.93
N LEU A 175 25.32 -12.63 6.10
CA LEU A 175 26.07 -13.66 6.80
C LEU A 175 26.15 -14.96 5.98
N VAL A 176 25.05 -15.37 5.34
CA VAL A 176 25.05 -16.51 4.42
C VAL A 176 25.99 -16.27 3.25
N ARG A 177 25.97 -15.09 2.63
CA ARG A 177 26.92 -14.69 1.57
C ARG A 177 28.38 -14.82 2.03
N LYS A 178 28.70 -14.29 3.21
CA LYS A 178 30.05 -14.35 3.80
C LYS A 178 30.48 -15.79 4.09
N ALA A 179 29.54 -16.68 4.39
CA ALA A 179 29.79 -18.09 4.66
C ALA A 179 29.86 -19.00 3.42
N LEU A 180 29.64 -18.48 2.20
CA LEU A 180 29.82 -19.25 0.97
C LEU A 180 31.27 -19.74 0.86
N TYR A 181 31.47 -20.93 0.28
CA TYR A 181 32.79 -21.59 0.28
C TYR A 181 33.92 -20.72 -0.30
N TYR A 182 33.62 -19.85 -1.26
CA TYR A 182 34.58 -18.95 -1.91
C TYR A 182 34.81 -17.63 -1.15
N ASN A 183 34.04 -17.37 -0.10
CA ASN A 183 34.13 -16.19 0.76
C ASN A 183 34.61 -16.53 2.18
N TYR A 184 34.37 -17.76 2.65
CA TYR A 184 34.56 -18.15 4.04
C TYR A 184 35.96 -17.84 4.58
N ASP A 185 37.01 -18.27 3.89
CA ASP A 185 38.39 -18.11 4.38
C ASP A 185 38.76 -16.63 4.57
N TYR A 186 38.32 -15.75 3.65
CA TYR A 186 38.54 -14.31 3.73
C TYR A 186 37.88 -13.70 4.99
N TYR A 187 36.62 -14.02 5.26
CA TYR A 187 35.94 -13.49 6.46
C TYR A 187 36.40 -14.15 7.75
N LYS A 188 36.79 -15.43 7.69
CA LYS A 188 37.35 -16.14 8.83
C LYS A 188 38.71 -15.56 9.23
N GLU A 189 39.57 -15.23 8.27
CA GLU A 189 40.87 -14.59 8.50
C GLU A 189 40.70 -13.18 9.09
N MET A 190 39.71 -12.41 8.63
CA MET A 190 39.41 -11.10 9.21
C MET A 190 38.98 -11.17 10.68
N GLY A 191 38.34 -12.27 11.11
CA GLY A 191 38.02 -12.53 12.51
C GLY A 191 37.10 -11.49 13.16
N THR A 192 36.21 -10.86 12.39
CA THR A 192 35.29 -9.83 12.87
C THR A 192 33.83 -10.32 12.91
N HIS A 193 32.99 -9.62 13.67
CA HIS A 193 31.55 -9.87 13.74
C HIS A 193 31.25 -11.34 14.10
N ALA A 194 30.40 -12.03 13.34
CA ALA A 194 30.09 -13.44 13.56
C ALA A 194 31.34 -14.34 13.54
N PHE A 195 32.34 -14.02 12.70
CA PHE A 195 33.56 -14.81 12.51
C PHE A 195 34.60 -14.62 13.62
N ALA A 196 34.38 -13.68 14.54
CA ALA A 196 35.16 -13.57 15.78
C ALA A 196 34.90 -14.73 16.76
N ASN A 197 33.79 -15.45 16.57
CA ASN A 197 33.42 -16.61 17.37
C ASN A 197 34.08 -17.91 16.84
N ASP A 198 34.02 -18.95 17.67
CA ASP A 198 34.43 -20.30 17.28
C ASP A 198 33.56 -20.85 16.14
N ASP A 199 34.12 -21.77 15.36
CA ASP A 199 33.49 -22.32 14.15
C ASP A 199 32.11 -22.95 14.42
N ASN A 200 31.92 -23.54 15.61
CA ASN A 200 30.61 -24.10 15.98
C ASN A 200 29.53 -23.01 16.13
N ILE A 201 29.88 -21.86 16.71
CA ILE A 201 28.96 -20.72 16.87
C ILE A 201 28.69 -20.09 15.50
N VAL A 202 29.72 -19.91 14.66
CA VAL A 202 29.56 -19.43 13.28
C VAL A 202 28.59 -20.33 12.52
N LYS A 203 28.77 -21.65 12.59
CA LYS A 203 27.90 -22.63 11.93
C LYS A 203 26.45 -22.50 12.40
N LEU A 204 26.21 -22.42 13.70
CA LEU A 204 24.86 -22.27 14.26
C LEU A 204 24.22 -20.95 13.81
N HIS A 205 24.97 -19.85 13.83
CA HIS A 205 24.51 -18.54 13.39
C HIS A 205 24.15 -18.54 11.90
N VAL A 206 25.02 -19.07 11.03
CA VAL A 206 24.73 -19.20 9.59
C VAL A 206 23.50 -20.07 9.35
N SER A 207 23.34 -21.18 10.07
CA SER A 207 22.16 -22.05 9.94
C SER A 207 20.88 -21.36 10.39
N HIS A 208 20.92 -20.58 11.46
CA HIS A 208 19.80 -19.77 11.93
C HIS A 208 19.43 -18.70 10.89
N CYS A 209 20.41 -17.96 10.37
CA CYS A 209 20.20 -16.94 9.34
C CYS A 209 19.61 -17.52 8.05
N LEU A 210 20.09 -18.70 7.62
CA LEU A 210 19.54 -19.41 6.47
C LEU A 210 18.05 -19.74 6.68
N ASP A 211 17.68 -20.23 7.87
CA ASP A 211 16.29 -20.56 8.17
C ASP A 211 15.41 -19.31 8.29
N ALA A 212 15.90 -18.22 8.90
CA ALA A 212 15.19 -16.94 8.95
C ALA A 212 14.88 -16.40 7.54
N VAL A 213 15.86 -16.44 6.62
CA VAL A 213 15.65 -16.04 5.22
C VAL A 213 14.64 -16.96 4.53
N ARG A 214 14.70 -18.28 4.74
CA ARG A 214 13.68 -19.21 4.21
C ARG A 214 12.29 -18.85 4.72
N GLN A 215 12.13 -18.59 6.01
CA GLN A 215 10.84 -18.28 6.63
C GLN A 215 10.24 -16.99 6.07
N VAL A 216 11.02 -15.91 5.93
CA VAL A 216 10.49 -14.65 5.38
C VAL A 216 10.10 -14.77 3.90
N LEU A 217 10.85 -15.55 3.10
CA LEU A 217 10.52 -15.82 1.70
C LEU A 217 9.24 -16.64 1.57
N MET A 218 8.97 -17.56 2.50
CA MET A 218 7.71 -18.32 2.52
C MET A 218 6.53 -17.48 3.04
N CYS A 219 6.77 -16.61 4.01
CA CYS A 219 5.77 -15.70 4.56
C CYS A 219 5.33 -14.66 3.53
N ASN A 220 6.29 -14.16 2.73
CA ASN A 220 6.06 -13.18 1.67
C ASN A 220 6.30 -13.82 0.30
N VAL A 221 5.64 -14.97 0.06
CA VAL A 221 5.81 -15.72 -1.18
C VAL A 221 5.49 -14.85 -2.38
N ASP A 222 6.43 -14.74 -3.30
CA ASP A 222 6.25 -14.02 -4.55
C ASP A 222 5.36 -14.83 -5.49
N THR A 223 4.26 -14.24 -5.93
CA THR A 223 3.30 -14.83 -6.87
C THR A 223 3.59 -14.46 -8.32
N GLY A 224 4.68 -13.74 -8.59
CA GLY A 224 5.18 -13.46 -9.93
C GLY A 224 5.59 -14.74 -10.67
N VAL A 225 5.63 -14.65 -12.01
CA VAL A 225 6.06 -15.75 -12.88
C VAL A 225 7.30 -15.35 -13.65
N LEU A 226 8.20 -16.31 -13.87
CA LEU A 226 9.39 -16.15 -14.71
C LEU A 226 9.27 -17.04 -15.96
N GLY A 227 9.55 -16.46 -17.12
CA GLY A 227 9.43 -17.12 -18.42
C GLY A 227 10.76 -17.71 -18.90
N GLN A 228 10.78 -18.12 -20.17
CA GLN A 228 12.00 -18.54 -20.86
C GLN A 228 12.21 -17.72 -22.13
N VAL A 229 13.48 -17.49 -22.47
CA VAL A 229 13.95 -16.86 -23.71
C VAL A 229 14.84 -17.83 -24.49
N TRP A 230 15.03 -17.57 -25.79
CA TRP A 230 15.98 -18.32 -26.60
C TRP A 230 17.40 -17.79 -26.37
N ALA A 231 18.29 -18.64 -25.86
CA ALA A 231 19.70 -18.33 -25.61
C ALA A 231 20.63 -19.24 -26.43
N ASN A 232 21.92 -18.87 -26.51
CA ASN A 232 22.99 -19.61 -27.18
C ASN A 232 22.85 -19.73 -28.72
N ASN A 233 23.86 -20.36 -29.33
CA ASN A 233 23.87 -20.77 -30.72
C ASN A 233 24.41 -22.23 -30.83
N PRO A 234 23.58 -23.23 -31.20
CA PRO A 234 22.19 -23.11 -31.62
C PRO A 234 21.23 -22.70 -30.47
N PRO A 235 20.05 -22.13 -30.78
CA PRO A 235 19.10 -21.66 -29.77
C PRO A 235 18.60 -22.78 -28.85
N ALA A 236 18.61 -22.53 -27.54
CA ALA A 236 18.02 -23.37 -26.50
C ALA A 236 17.22 -22.51 -25.51
N PRO A 237 16.13 -23.03 -24.92
CA PRO A 237 15.34 -22.28 -23.95
C PRO A 237 16.14 -22.08 -22.65
N PHE A 238 16.12 -20.86 -22.12
CA PHE A 238 16.79 -20.48 -20.87
C PHE A 238 15.88 -19.57 -20.04
N PRO A 239 15.79 -19.73 -18.71
CA PRO A 239 14.98 -18.85 -17.87
C PRO A 239 15.38 -17.38 -17.98
N ASP A 240 14.40 -16.50 -18.12
CA ASP A 240 14.62 -15.06 -18.04
C ASP A 240 14.39 -14.56 -16.62
N PHE A 241 15.46 -14.15 -15.96
CA PHE A 241 15.42 -13.63 -14.60
C PHE A 241 15.12 -12.13 -14.54
N HIS A 242 15.04 -11.44 -15.69
CA HIS A 242 14.62 -10.02 -15.77
C HIS A 242 13.11 -9.92 -15.56
N THR A 243 12.72 -9.84 -14.28
CA THR A 243 11.32 -9.84 -13.86
C THR A 243 10.95 -8.53 -13.17
N LYS A 244 9.68 -8.15 -13.27
CA LYS A 244 9.14 -6.94 -12.64
C LYS A 244 8.39 -7.29 -11.38
N HIS A 245 8.69 -6.57 -10.31
CA HIS A 245 8.20 -6.79 -8.97
C HIS A 245 7.59 -5.51 -8.42
N LYS A 246 6.50 -5.61 -7.66
CA LYS A 246 5.95 -4.46 -6.93
C LYS A 246 6.53 -4.45 -5.52
N CYS A 247 7.42 -3.51 -5.24
CA CYS A 247 8.21 -3.51 -4.01
C CYS A 247 7.82 -2.32 -3.12
N LYS A 248 7.87 -2.52 -1.79
CA LYS A 248 7.86 -1.40 -0.84
C LYS A 248 9.04 -0.46 -1.14
N ASN A 249 8.87 0.83 -0.87
CA ASN A 249 9.91 1.86 -0.97
C ASN A 249 11.02 1.66 0.09
N TYR A 250 11.87 0.66 -0.15
CA TYR A 250 12.94 0.21 0.74
C TYR A 250 13.80 1.35 1.31
N GLU A 251 14.14 2.34 0.49
CA GLU A 251 15.00 3.44 0.93
C GLU A 251 14.38 4.29 2.05
N ALA A 252 13.07 4.51 2.03
CA ALA A 252 12.38 5.25 3.10
C ALA A 252 12.40 4.45 4.41
N ILE A 253 12.22 3.13 4.32
CA ILE A 253 12.29 2.19 5.44
C ILE A 253 13.71 2.13 6.01
N ARG A 254 14.73 2.03 5.14
CA ARG A 254 16.15 2.03 5.52
C ARG A 254 16.51 3.31 6.26
N GLN A 255 16.13 4.48 5.73
CA GLN A 255 16.41 5.78 6.36
C GLN A 255 15.70 5.96 7.70
N TRP A 256 14.47 5.46 7.86
CA TRP A 256 13.80 5.47 9.16
C TRP A 256 14.52 4.57 10.16
N SER A 257 14.91 3.37 9.73
CA SER A 257 15.67 2.41 10.55
C SER A 257 17.02 2.99 10.99
N GLU A 258 17.70 3.70 10.09
CA GLU A 258 18.98 4.36 10.35
C GLU A 258 18.87 5.39 11.48
N LYS A 259 17.79 6.19 11.47
CA LYS A 259 17.51 7.23 12.48
C LYS A 259 17.04 6.66 13.81
N LEU A 260 16.45 5.47 13.82
CA LEU A 260 15.92 4.83 15.03
C LEU A 260 17.03 4.35 15.97
N GLN A 261 18.22 4.07 15.45
CA GLN A 261 19.34 3.44 16.18
C GLN A 261 19.64 4.13 17.51
N ALA A 262 19.78 3.33 18.55
CA ALA A 262 20.29 3.79 19.83
C ALA A 262 21.78 4.16 19.72
N PRO A 263 22.32 4.92 20.69
CA PRO A 263 23.75 5.13 20.80
C PRO A 263 24.52 3.80 20.88
N PRO A 264 25.80 3.77 20.44
CA PRO A 264 26.65 2.60 20.56
C PRO A 264 26.73 2.06 22.00
N VAL A 265 26.73 0.74 22.15
CA VAL A 265 26.64 0.07 23.47
C VAL A 265 27.81 0.46 24.39
N ASP A 266 29.00 0.66 23.84
CA ASP A 266 30.21 1.11 24.53
C ASP A 266 30.11 2.54 25.10
N GLN A 267 29.11 3.31 24.67
CA GLN A 267 28.85 4.68 25.15
C GLN A 267 27.68 4.75 26.14
N LEU A 268 26.97 3.64 26.37
CA LEU A 268 25.79 3.62 27.23
C LEU A 268 26.17 3.51 28.71
N PRO A 269 25.52 4.27 29.61
CA PRO A 269 25.66 4.09 31.04
C PRO A 269 25.24 2.67 31.49
N GLY A 270 25.84 2.16 32.58
CA GLY A 270 25.52 0.83 33.10
C GLY A 270 24.08 0.68 33.61
N ASP A 271 23.36 1.78 33.85
CA ASP A 271 21.95 1.82 34.25
C ASP A 271 21.00 2.13 33.07
N TYR A 272 21.49 2.04 31.82
CA TYR A 272 20.71 2.38 30.63
C TYR A 272 19.60 1.35 30.32
N THR A 273 19.82 0.08 30.66
CA THR A 273 18.81 -0.98 30.53
C THR A 273 18.13 -1.25 31.86
N THR A 274 16.84 -1.60 31.82
CA THR A 274 16.12 -2.09 32.99
C THR A 274 16.64 -3.50 33.34
N PRO A 275 17.00 -3.78 34.62
CA PRO A 275 17.40 -5.12 35.02
C PRO A 275 16.30 -6.15 34.77
N PRO A 276 16.62 -7.35 34.25
CA PRO A 276 15.63 -8.38 33.98
C PRO A 276 15.09 -8.99 35.28
N GLN A 277 13.83 -9.41 35.27
CA GLN A 277 13.31 -10.34 36.27
C GLN A 277 13.86 -11.75 36.01
N PRO A 278 13.94 -12.62 37.03
CA PRO A 278 14.40 -14.00 36.82
C PRO A 278 13.61 -14.78 35.76
N SER A 279 12.33 -14.44 35.56
CA SER A 279 11.46 -15.04 34.52
C SER A 279 11.79 -14.60 33.11
N ASP A 280 12.46 -13.46 32.94
CA ASP A 280 12.72 -12.84 31.64
C ASP A 280 13.96 -13.47 30.95
N ILE A 281 14.76 -14.23 31.71
CA ILE A 281 15.99 -14.84 31.23
C ILE A 281 15.66 -16.17 30.56
N ILE A 282 15.86 -16.24 29.25
CA ILE A 282 15.73 -17.48 28.47
C ILE A 282 17.03 -18.28 28.61
N PRO A 283 17.02 -19.44 29.27
CA PRO A 283 18.23 -20.26 29.41
C PRO A 283 18.68 -20.79 28.04
N GLN A 284 19.99 -20.88 27.83
CA GLN A 284 20.62 -21.54 26.66
C GLN A 284 20.57 -20.74 25.34
N THR A 285 20.21 -19.45 25.38
CA THR A 285 20.50 -18.52 24.27
C THR A 285 21.99 -18.16 24.31
N PRO A 286 22.75 -18.37 23.20
CA PRO A 286 24.19 -18.07 23.12
C PRO A 286 24.55 -16.61 23.37
#